data_AF-A0A9W6PQ40-F1
#
_entry.id   AF-A0A9W6PQ40-F1
#
_cell.length_a   1.000
_cell.length_b   1.000
_cell.length_c   1.000
_cell.angle_alpha   90.00
_cell.angle_beta   90.00
_cell.angle_gamma   90.00
#
_symmetry.space_group_name_H-M   'P 1'
#
loop_
_entity.id
_entity.type
_entity.pdbx_description
1 polymer ?
#
loop_
_entity_poly.entity_id
_entity_poly.type
_entity_poly.pdbx_seq_one_letter_code
_entity_poly.pdbx_strand_id
1 'polypeptide(L)'
;MAFDFGDGPGTGDALDEGVQPSTSSPERQRPAIALKDTTAFVTTEDGLKAVDVVTRNTLWSAVSTIPASKSGFGAETAAPLPAHFHGVDAVLVAFSRYLPGTGTSRGRNVIEILAADATTGKTVWSAQVDLVETPLSQQAVTRDESLLADGVRAAQVVAVDDQSVVVSDDETTYVVDAGSGQLKWTRAGFHAMQLVDGIVAGAEAPTYGERQLAGYGASDGSPRWTALHTESRAVASSAGPGLLAMSASDGFAIVDARDGTVRAHPGPGAYVHPWHCDFDGTSIIVCNDQLFGQTRSIAALDATSMKWLWSITETQGGRLVPEVTAVWHGAVYGRTTNGNVILDARTGADKATPKLAPFLVNAYVGIENRGRSVTLMRSTGY
;
A
#
# COMPACT_ATOMS: atom_id res chain seq x y z
N MET A 1 7.48 17.00 -10.61
CA MET A 1 8.59 16.32 -9.93
C MET A 1 9.76 16.27 -10.91
N ALA A 2 10.92 16.82 -10.56
CA ALA A 2 12.13 16.73 -11.38
C ALA A 2 12.98 15.59 -10.83
N PHE A 3 13.48 14.73 -11.71
CA PHE A 3 14.30 13.60 -11.33
C PHE A 3 15.78 13.91 -11.54
N ASP A 4 16.64 13.60 -10.56
CA ASP A 4 18.09 13.82 -10.60
C ASP A 4 18.80 12.50 -10.25
N PHE A 5 19.81 12.09 -11.01
CA PHE A 5 20.23 10.70 -11.08
C PHE A 5 21.76 10.51 -11.27
N GLY A 6 22.37 9.65 -10.46
CA GLY A 6 23.76 9.20 -10.59
C GLY A 6 23.86 7.79 -11.20
N ASP A 7 24.91 7.54 -11.98
CA ASP A 7 25.06 6.32 -12.81
C ASP A 7 25.87 5.20 -12.13
N GLY A 8 25.50 3.94 -12.38
CA GLY A 8 26.25 2.71 -12.07
C GLY A 8 25.70 1.48 -12.82
N PRO A 9 26.52 0.46 -13.18
CA PRO A 9 26.14 -0.51 -14.24
C PRO A 9 25.78 -1.95 -13.78
N GLY A 10 24.97 -2.63 -14.62
CA GLY A 10 24.78 -4.10 -14.76
C GLY A 10 23.57 -4.73 -14.05
N THR A 11 23.19 -6.01 -14.23
CA THR A 11 22.58 -6.77 -15.36
C THR A 11 21.57 -7.76 -14.71
N GLY A 12 20.39 -7.99 -15.32
CA GLY A 12 19.22 -8.59 -14.65
C GLY A 12 18.94 -10.08 -14.84
N ASP A 13 17.85 -10.54 -14.20
CA ASP A 13 16.87 -11.53 -14.67
C ASP A 13 15.55 -11.41 -13.85
N ALA A 14 14.42 -11.74 -14.49
CA ALA A 14 13.04 -11.36 -14.15
C ALA A 14 12.34 -12.21 -13.07
N LEU A 15 11.28 -11.65 -12.45
CA LEU A 15 9.95 -12.28 -12.28
C LEU A 15 8.89 -11.27 -11.78
N ASP A 16 7.71 -11.42 -12.39
CA ASP A 16 6.44 -10.68 -12.27
C ASP A 16 5.67 -11.03 -10.98
N GLU A 17 5.20 -10.02 -10.26
CA GLU A 17 3.81 -9.83 -9.79
C GLU A 17 3.76 -8.52 -8.97
N GLY A 18 2.86 -7.61 -9.34
CA GLY A 18 2.78 -6.26 -8.80
C GLY A 18 2.28 -6.23 -7.35
N VAL A 19 3.15 -6.50 -6.38
CA VAL A 19 2.90 -6.13 -4.98
C VAL A 19 3.05 -4.61 -4.88
N GLN A 20 1.96 -3.90 -4.54
CA GLN A 20 2.08 -2.48 -4.25
C GLN A 20 2.99 -2.28 -3.04
N PRO A 21 4.02 -1.42 -3.14
CA PRO A 21 4.80 -1.07 -1.97
C PRO A 21 3.92 -0.34 -0.96
N SER A 22 4.02 -0.73 0.31
CA SER A 22 3.36 0.03 1.36
C SER A 22 3.92 1.45 1.43
N THR A 23 3.04 2.45 1.38
CA THR A 23 3.41 3.87 1.35
C THR A 23 3.21 4.51 2.72
N SER A 24 4.15 4.32 3.65
CA SER A 24 4.07 4.94 4.99
C SER A 24 5.30 5.78 5.37
N SER A 25 5.11 7.09 5.49
CA SER A 25 5.76 7.94 6.52
C SER A 25 5.12 9.35 6.50
N PRO A 26 4.59 9.84 7.62
CA PRO A 26 3.76 11.06 7.69
C PRO A 26 4.54 12.40 7.56
N GLU A 27 5.87 12.39 7.48
CA GLU A 27 6.70 13.59 7.27
C GLU A 27 7.35 13.68 5.88
N ARG A 28 7.21 12.64 5.06
CA ARG A 28 7.70 12.61 3.68
C ARG A 28 6.60 11.97 2.84
N GLN A 29 5.73 12.78 2.22
CA GLN A 29 4.83 12.30 1.17
C GLN A 29 5.66 11.44 0.20
N ARG A 30 5.55 10.12 0.33
CA ARG A 30 6.20 9.20 -0.59
C ARG A 30 5.53 9.44 -1.94
N PRO A 31 6.31 9.58 -3.01
CA PRO A 31 5.73 9.66 -4.35
C PRO A 31 4.78 8.49 -4.58
N ALA A 32 3.59 8.77 -5.14
CA ALA A 32 2.62 7.76 -5.54
C ALA A 32 3.13 6.99 -6.76
N ILE A 33 3.94 5.96 -6.52
CA ILE A 33 4.66 5.20 -7.54
C ILE A 33 4.45 3.70 -7.33
N ALA A 34 4.22 2.98 -8.42
CA ALA A 34 4.38 1.54 -8.50
C ALA A 34 5.40 1.15 -9.57
N LEU A 35 6.06 0.01 -9.37
CA LEU A 35 7.03 -0.55 -10.31
C LEU A 35 6.51 -1.85 -10.92
N LYS A 36 6.61 -1.97 -12.24
CA LYS A 36 6.51 -3.24 -12.97
C LYS A 36 7.62 -3.28 -14.01
N ASP A 37 8.48 -4.29 -13.94
CA ASP A 37 9.69 -4.39 -14.75
C ASP A 37 10.53 -3.10 -14.74
N THR A 38 10.87 -2.57 -15.91
CA THR A 38 11.60 -1.31 -16.08
C THR A 38 10.68 -0.09 -16.11
N THR A 39 9.41 -0.22 -15.75
CA THR A 39 8.44 0.88 -15.82
C THR A 39 8.01 1.32 -14.42
N ALA A 40 8.14 2.62 -14.15
CA ALA A 40 7.52 3.29 -13.03
C ALA A 40 6.19 3.91 -13.48
N PHE A 41 5.11 3.50 -12.83
CA PHE A 41 3.81 4.14 -12.97
C PHE A 41 3.65 5.16 -11.85
N VAL A 42 3.40 6.42 -12.22
CA VAL A 42 3.40 7.55 -11.30
C VAL A 42 2.04 8.24 -11.35
N THR A 43 1.35 8.26 -10.22
CA THR A 43 0.15 9.08 -10.05
C THR A 43 0.57 10.53 -9.83
N THR A 44 -0.07 11.44 -10.56
CA THR A 44 0.10 12.88 -10.47
C THR A 44 -1.27 13.53 -10.27
N GLU A 45 -1.31 14.81 -9.87
CA GLU A 45 -2.58 15.53 -9.70
C GLU A 45 -3.45 15.50 -10.98
N ASP A 46 -2.81 15.54 -12.15
CA ASP A 46 -3.48 15.58 -13.46
C ASP A 46 -3.83 14.21 -14.05
N GLY A 47 -3.30 13.12 -13.49
CA GLY A 47 -3.48 11.77 -14.06
C GLY A 47 -2.30 10.84 -13.81
N LEU A 48 -2.10 9.88 -14.72
CA LEU A 48 -1.14 8.78 -14.61
C LEU A 48 -0.02 8.93 -15.64
N LYS A 49 1.21 8.60 -15.27
CA LYS A 49 2.37 8.56 -16.18
C LYS A 49 3.09 7.23 -16.10
N ALA A 50 3.58 6.75 -17.23
CA ALA A 50 4.57 5.67 -17.27
C ALA A 50 5.93 6.23 -17.65
N VAL A 51 6.95 5.86 -16.88
CA VAL A 51 8.33 6.29 -17.07
C VAL A 51 9.21 5.04 -17.12
N ASP A 52 10.00 4.91 -18.17
CA ASP A 52 11.06 3.91 -18.20
C ASP A 52 12.17 4.33 -17.21
N VAL A 53 12.41 3.53 -16.17
CA VAL A 53 13.37 3.86 -15.12
C VAL A 53 14.82 3.71 -15.55
N VAL A 54 15.08 3.01 -16.65
CA VAL A 54 16.40 2.78 -17.23
C VAL A 54 16.79 3.93 -18.15
N THR A 55 15.89 4.34 -19.05
CA THR A 55 16.12 5.43 -20.02
C THR A 55 15.65 6.80 -19.54
N ARG A 56 14.83 6.84 -18.49
CA ARG A 56 14.23 8.05 -17.88
C ARG A 56 13.24 8.78 -18.79
N ASN A 57 12.80 8.12 -19.86
CA ASN A 57 11.84 8.68 -20.78
C ASN A 57 10.41 8.44 -20.28
N THR A 58 9.56 9.46 -20.42
CA THR A 58 8.12 9.24 -20.33
C THR A 58 7.70 8.39 -21.52
N LEU A 59 7.14 7.21 -21.24
CA LEU A 59 6.62 6.31 -22.26
C LEU A 59 5.26 6.80 -22.75
N TRP A 60 4.38 7.15 -21.80
CA TRP A 60 3.05 7.66 -22.08
C TRP A 60 2.49 8.42 -20.87
N SER A 61 1.37 9.11 -21.07
CA SER A 61 0.58 9.73 -20.00
C SER A 61 -0.91 9.57 -20.29
N ALA A 62 -1.69 9.29 -19.25
CA ALA A 62 -3.15 9.24 -19.27
C ALA A 62 -3.69 10.33 -18.34
N VAL A 63 -4.66 11.11 -18.82
CA VAL A 63 -5.16 12.29 -18.10
C VAL A 63 -6.48 11.93 -17.40
N SER A 64 -6.64 12.41 -16.16
CA SER A 64 -7.90 12.37 -15.41
C SER A 64 -8.99 13.07 -16.23
N THR A 65 -10.17 12.48 -16.35
CA THR A 65 -11.31 13.13 -17.01
C THR A 65 -11.87 14.29 -16.19
N ILE A 66 -11.65 14.28 -14.88
CA ILE A 66 -12.01 15.38 -13.97
C ILE A 66 -10.73 16.03 -13.42
N PRO A 67 -10.55 17.35 -13.59
CA PRO A 67 -9.37 18.04 -13.05
C PRO A 67 -9.38 18.04 -11.51
N ALA A 68 -8.20 18.06 -10.90
CA ALA A 68 -8.06 18.24 -9.47
C ALA A 68 -8.66 19.59 -9.01
N SER A 69 -9.26 19.61 -7.82
CA SER A 69 -9.84 20.85 -7.28
C SER A 69 -8.74 21.81 -6.85
N LYS A 70 -8.91 23.11 -7.15
CA LYS A 70 -8.02 24.18 -6.67
C LYS A 70 -8.04 24.34 -5.15
N SER A 71 -9.02 23.77 -4.45
CA SER A 71 -9.14 23.83 -2.99
C SER A 71 -8.31 22.79 -2.22
N GLY A 72 -7.49 21.99 -2.92
CA GLY A 72 -6.65 20.95 -2.31
C GLY A 72 -7.35 19.60 -2.12
N PHE A 73 -8.68 19.54 -2.24
CA PHE A 73 -9.38 18.26 -2.32
C PHE A 73 -8.99 17.52 -3.62
N GLY A 74 -8.54 16.28 -3.49
CA GLY A 74 -8.05 15.48 -4.62
C GLY A 74 -6.59 15.72 -5.02
N ALA A 75 -5.83 16.48 -4.22
CA ALA A 75 -4.38 16.61 -4.38
C ALA A 75 -3.60 15.43 -3.77
N GLU A 76 -4.22 14.70 -2.84
CA GLU A 76 -3.65 13.47 -2.31
C GLU A 76 -3.65 12.39 -3.40
N THR A 77 -2.55 11.64 -3.50
CA THR A 77 -2.35 10.62 -4.52
C THR A 77 -1.92 9.33 -3.85
N ALA A 78 -2.46 8.21 -4.34
CA ALA A 78 -2.05 6.87 -3.98
C ALA A 78 -1.30 6.21 -5.15
N ALA A 79 -0.44 5.25 -4.82
CA ALA A 79 0.28 4.48 -5.83
C ALA A 79 -0.73 3.81 -6.79
N PRO A 80 -0.47 3.84 -8.11
CA PRO A 80 -1.32 3.13 -9.06
C PRO A 80 -1.10 1.61 -8.93
N LEU A 81 -2.07 0.80 -9.31
CA LEU A 81 -2.00 -0.65 -9.24
C LEU A 81 -1.84 -1.24 -10.65
N PRO A 82 -0.64 -1.74 -11.02
CA PRO A 82 -0.49 -2.61 -12.18
C PRO A 82 -1.22 -3.92 -11.94
N ALA A 83 -2.08 -4.32 -12.87
CA ALA A 83 -2.86 -5.55 -12.76
C ALA A 83 -3.08 -6.17 -14.14
N HIS A 84 -3.34 -7.47 -14.14
CA HIS A 84 -3.81 -8.20 -15.31
C HIS A 84 -5.26 -8.61 -15.09
N PHE A 85 -6.17 -8.18 -15.97
CA PHE A 85 -7.57 -8.57 -15.91
C PHE A 85 -8.18 -8.57 -17.30
N HIS A 86 -9.10 -9.50 -17.57
CA HIS A 86 -9.72 -9.70 -18.88
C HIS A 86 -8.72 -9.86 -20.04
N GLY A 87 -7.55 -10.44 -19.77
CA GLY A 87 -6.49 -10.62 -20.78
C GLY A 87 -5.73 -9.34 -21.14
N VAL A 88 -5.89 -8.25 -20.37
CA VAL A 88 -5.23 -6.97 -20.58
C VAL A 88 -4.29 -6.66 -19.42
N ASP A 89 -3.05 -6.30 -19.73
CA ASP A 89 -2.16 -5.66 -18.78
C ASP A 89 -2.53 -4.19 -18.66
N ALA A 90 -3.00 -3.80 -17.49
CA ALA A 90 -3.49 -2.47 -17.21
C ALA A 90 -2.85 -1.90 -15.95
N VAL A 91 -3.00 -0.59 -15.80
CA VAL A 91 -2.65 0.15 -14.59
C VAL A 91 -3.87 0.93 -14.18
N LEU A 92 -4.34 0.66 -12.97
CA LEU A 92 -5.51 1.31 -12.42
C LEU A 92 -5.08 2.36 -11.39
N VAL A 93 -5.82 3.46 -11.34
CA VAL A 93 -5.62 4.51 -10.36
C VAL A 93 -6.97 5.08 -9.96
N ALA A 94 -7.07 5.50 -8.70
CA ALA A 94 -8.25 6.17 -8.16
C ALA A 94 -7.89 7.59 -7.77
N PHE A 95 -8.83 8.50 -7.94
CA PHE A 95 -8.66 9.91 -7.64
C PHE A 95 -9.89 10.46 -6.92
N SER A 96 -9.69 11.13 -5.79
CA SER A 96 -10.75 11.96 -5.22
C SER A 96 -10.92 13.22 -6.09
N ARG A 97 -12.14 13.51 -6.51
CA ARG A 97 -12.47 14.59 -7.45
C ARG A 97 -13.73 15.33 -7.03
N TYR A 98 -13.79 16.62 -7.37
CA TYR A 98 -14.99 17.43 -7.19
C TYR A 98 -15.63 17.68 -8.55
N LEU A 99 -16.86 17.22 -8.72
CA LEU A 99 -17.66 17.52 -9.91
C LEU A 99 -18.49 18.78 -9.64
N PRO A 100 -18.24 19.91 -10.34
CA PRO A 100 -19.02 21.13 -10.15
C PRO A 100 -20.49 20.91 -10.51
N GLY A 101 -21.39 21.52 -9.73
CA GLY A 101 -22.81 21.55 -10.06
C GLY A 101 -23.08 22.37 -11.33
N THR A 102 -24.09 21.97 -12.09
CA THR A 102 -24.57 22.71 -13.27
C THR A 102 -26.05 22.98 -13.16
N GLY A 103 -26.48 24.23 -13.40
CA GLY A 103 -27.89 24.61 -13.28
C GLY A 103 -28.40 24.51 -11.85
N THR A 104 -29.39 23.65 -11.61
CA THR A 104 -29.97 23.39 -10.27
C THR A 104 -29.36 22.18 -9.56
N SER A 105 -28.46 21.44 -10.21
CA SER A 105 -27.75 20.31 -9.61
C SER A 105 -26.65 20.81 -8.66
N ARG A 106 -26.59 20.25 -7.45
CA ARG A 106 -25.48 20.50 -6.52
C ARG A 106 -24.21 19.83 -7.03
N GLY A 107 -23.06 20.46 -6.78
CA GLY A 107 -21.76 19.81 -6.97
C GLY A 107 -21.57 18.70 -5.94
N ARG A 108 -20.72 17.73 -6.25
CA ARG A 108 -20.50 16.55 -5.41
C ARG A 108 -19.06 16.03 -5.50
N ASN A 109 -18.62 15.38 -4.43
CA ASN A 109 -17.37 14.65 -4.40
C ASN A 109 -17.58 13.26 -5.04
N VAL A 110 -16.63 12.85 -5.86
CA VAL A 110 -16.61 11.54 -6.52
C VAL A 110 -15.23 10.93 -6.41
N ILE A 111 -15.15 9.62 -6.55
CA ILE A 111 -13.90 8.92 -6.86
C ILE A 111 -13.93 8.60 -8.35
N GLU A 112 -12.97 9.16 -9.09
CA GLU A 112 -12.69 8.76 -10.46
C GLU A 112 -11.76 7.56 -10.44
N ILE A 113 -12.14 6.49 -11.14
CA ILE A 113 -11.32 5.29 -11.34
C ILE A 113 -10.91 5.27 -12.81
N LEU A 114 -9.63 5.20 -13.08
CA LEU A 114 -9.07 5.15 -14.43
C LEU A 114 -8.29 3.84 -14.59
N ALA A 115 -8.67 3.02 -15.58
CA ALA A 115 -7.89 1.89 -16.05
C ALA A 115 -7.24 2.25 -17.39
N ALA A 116 -5.91 2.22 -17.46
CA ALA A 116 -5.15 2.48 -18.68
C ALA A 116 -4.34 1.23 -19.06
N ASP A 117 -4.23 0.95 -20.36
CA ASP A 117 -3.35 -0.09 -20.88
C ASP A 117 -1.90 0.21 -20.47
N ALA A 118 -1.23 -0.77 -19.85
CA ALA A 118 0.07 -0.57 -19.22
C ALA A 118 1.18 -0.20 -20.23
N THR A 119 1.01 -0.56 -21.50
CA THR A 119 2.01 -0.35 -22.56
C THR A 119 1.81 0.96 -23.30
N THR A 120 0.55 1.30 -23.60
CA THR A 120 0.19 2.41 -24.49
C THR A 120 -0.37 3.62 -23.75
N GLY A 121 -0.82 3.46 -22.50
CA GLY A 121 -1.51 4.49 -21.75
C GLY A 121 -2.93 4.78 -22.24
N LYS A 122 -3.43 4.03 -23.22
CA LYS A 122 -4.79 4.20 -23.73
C LYS A 122 -5.77 3.78 -22.64
N THR A 123 -6.76 4.63 -22.36
CA THR A 123 -7.86 4.29 -21.46
C THR A 123 -8.56 3.02 -21.93
N VAL A 124 -8.58 2.01 -21.07
CA VAL A 124 -9.40 0.80 -21.21
C VAL A 124 -10.84 1.16 -20.87
N TRP A 125 -11.03 1.75 -19.69
CA TRP A 125 -12.28 2.35 -19.24
C TRP A 125 -12.01 3.36 -18.10
N SER A 126 -13.03 4.16 -17.79
CA SER A 126 -13.04 5.04 -16.63
C SER A 126 -14.41 5.00 -15.97
N ALA A 127 -14.45 5.08 -14.64
CA ALA A 127 -15.67 5.07 -13.85
C ALA A 127 -15.68 6.22 -12.85
N GLN A 128 -16.88 6.57 -12.39
CA GLN A 128 -17.08 7.53 -11.31
C GLN A 128 -18.02 6.90 -10.30
N VAL A 129 -17.62 6.93 -9.02
CA VAL A 129 -18.49 6.54 -7.92
C VAL A 129 -18.67 7.75 -7.00
N ASP A 130 -19.89 7.95 -6.52
CA ASP A 130 -20.16 9.06 -5.59
C ASP A 130 -19.46 8.79 -4.26
N LEU A 131 -18.73 9.79 -3.76
CA LEU A 131 -18.08 9.68 -2.46
C LEU A 131 -19.15 9.72 -1.37
N VAL A 132 -19.09 8.75 -0.46
CA VAL A 132 -20.03 8.64 0.65
C VAL A 132 -19.37 9.25 1.86
N GLU A 133 -19.89 10.39 2.31
CA GLU A 133 -19.39 11.02 3.54
C GLU A 133 -19.78 10.16 4.74
N THR A 134 -18.78 9.72 5.51
CA THR A 134 -19.00 9.07 6.80
C THR A 134 -19.06 10.13 7.91
N PRO A 135 -19.79 9.90 9.01
CA PRO A 135 -19.75 10.80 10.17
C PRO A 135 -18.33 11.05 10.70
N LEU A 136 -17.45 10.05 10.54
CA LEU A 136 -16.03 10.14 10.88
C LEU A 136 -15.28 11.07 9.92
N SER A 137 -15.51 11.00 8.60
CA SER A 137 -14.92 11.94 7.63
C SER A 137 -15.31 13.42 7.84
N GLN A 138 -16.43 13.67 8.54
CA GLN A 138 -16.88 15.02 8.89
C GLN A 138 -16.30 15.54 10.21
N GLN A 139 -15.91 14.64 11.11
CA GLN A 139 -15.12 15.02 12.27
C GLN A 139 -13.69 15.22 11.77
N ALA A 140 -13.01 16.29 12.15
CA ALA A 140 -11.60 16.48 11.78
C ALA A 140 -10.77 15.39 12.46
N VAL A 141 -10.75 14.19 11.89
CA VAL A 141 -10.06 13.02 12.40
C VAL A 141 -8.59 13.42 12.48
N THR A 142 -8.11 13.64 13.70
CA THR A 142 -6.68 13.80 13.93
C THR A 142 -5.99 12.55 13.38
N ARG A 143 -4.80 12.70 12.78
CA ARG A 143 -4.06 11.60 12.10
C ARG A 143 -4.03 10.28 12.89
N ASP A 144 -4.10 10.35 14.21
CA ASP A 144 -4.04 9.26 15.18
C ASP A 144 -5.20 8.24 15.16
N GLU A 145 -6.22 8.37 14.30
CA GLU A 145 -7.37 7.44 14.29
C GLU A 145 -7.54 6.61 12.99
N SER A 146 -6.56 6.67 12.07
CA SER A 146 -6.59 5.87 10.83
C SER A 146 -6.71 4.37 11.13
N LEU A 147 -7.48 3.66 10.29
CA LEU A 147 -7.56 2.20 10.31
C LEU A 147 -6.28 1.52 9.84
N LEU A 148 -5.42 2.26 9.14
CA LEU A 148 -4.27 1.73 8.43
C LEU A 148 -2.99 2.06 9.15
N ALA A 149 -2.07 1.11 9.16
CA ALA A 149 -0.71 1.35 9.64
C ALA A 149 0.05 2.35 8.74
N ASP A 150 -0.34 2.49 7.47
CA ASP A 150 0.32 3.38 6.52
C ASP A 150 -0.21 4.82 6.49
N GLY A 151 -1.42 5.03 7.04
CA GLY A 151 -2.07 6.33 7.11
C GLY A 151 -2.45 6.94 5.76
N VAL A 152 -2.53 6.14 4.69
CA VAL A 152 -2.96 6.62 3.36
C VAL A 152 -4.45 6.92 3.38
N ARG A 153 -4.82 8.16 3.05
CA ARG A 153 -6.22 8.63 2.99
C ARG A 153 -6.71 8.93 1.58
N ALA A 154 -5.80 8.94 0.62
CA ALA A 154 -6.14 9.10 -0.78
C ALA A 154 -6.97 7.90 -1.26
N ALA A 155 -7.91 8.15 -2.17
CA ALA A 155 -8.58 7.07 -2.88
C ALA A 155 -7.53 6.21 -3.61
N GLN A 156 -7.57 4.89 -3.40
CA GLN A 156 -6.62 3.95 -3.95
C GLN A 156 -7.32 2.72 -4.52
N VAL A 157 -6.80 2.20 -5.63
CA VAL A 157 -7.19 0.89 -6.13
C VAL A 157 -6.38 -0.14 -5.35
N VAL A 158 -7.07 -0.91 -4.52
CA VAL A 158 -6.45 -1.83 -3.56
C VAL A 158 -6.16 -3.18 -4.22
N ALA A 159 -7.11 -3.69 -5.00
CA ALA A 159 -7.01 -4.99 -5.63
C ALA A 159 -7.95 -5.11 -6.84
N VAL A 160 -7.62 -6.02 -7.75
CA VAL A 160 -8.37 -6.27 -8.99
C VAL A 160 -8.39 -7.78 -9.27
N ASP A 161 -9.54 -8.28 -9.68
CA ASP A 161 -9.68 -9.57 -10.37
C ASP A 161 -10.48 -9.39 -11.67
N ASP A 162 -10.76 -10.49 -12.38
CA ASP A 162 -11.53 -10.49 -13.62
C ASP A 162 -12.99 -10.04 -13.46
N GLN A 163 -13.49 -9.85 -12.25
CA GLN A 163 -14.87 -9.43 -12.02
C GLN A 163 -14.95 -8.09 -11.32
N SER A 164 -13.97 -7.73 -10.51
CA SER A 164 -14.10 -6.70 -9.48
C SER A 164 -12.84 -5.86 -9.39
N VAL A 165 -13.04 -4.55 -9.32
CA VAL A 165 -12.01 -3.60 -8.89
C VAL A 165 -12.41 -3.07 -7.53
N VAL A 166 -11.54 -3.25 -6.55
CA VAL A 166 -11.72 -2.79 -5.18
C VAL A 166 -11.00 -1.45 -5.02
N VAL A 167 -11.76 -0.45 -4.63
CA VAL A 167 -11.26 0.89 -4.37
C VAL A 167 -11.60 1.26 -2.94
N SER A 168 -10.62 1.76 -2.21
CA SER A 168 -10.85 2.28 -0.86
C SER A 168 -10.33 3.70 -0.77
N ASP A 169 -11.09 4.56 -0.12
CA ASP A 169 -10.56 5.78 0.49
C ASP A 169 -10.32 5.54 1.99
N ASP A 170 -10.09 6.58 2.78
CA ASP A 170 -9.79 6.50 4.22
C ASP A 170 -10.60 5.43 4.98
N GLU A 171 -11.93 5.42 4.83
CA GLU A 171 -12.80 4.51 5.57
C GLU A 171 -13.97 3.94 4.74
N THR A 172 -14.01 4.18 3.43
CA THR A 172 -15.07 3.66 2.57
C THR A 172 -14.48 2.79 1.48
N THR A 173 -15.05 1.61 1.32
CA THR A 173 -14.74 0.70 0.23
C THR A 173 -15.84 0.70 -0.80
N TYR A 174 -15.43 0.72 -2.05
CA TYR A 174 -16.24 0.63 -3.24
C TYR A 174 -15.77 -0.58 -4.03
N VAL A 175 -16.71 -1.38 -4.51
CA VAL A 175 -16.40 -2.41 -5.50
C VAL A 175 -17.16 -2.12 -6.76
N VAL A 176 -16.41 -2.02 -7.86
CA VAL A 176 -16.96 -1.84 -9.20
C VAL A 176 -16.68 -3.07 -10.04
N ASP A 177 -17.50 -3.30 -11.06
CA ASP A 177 -17.30 -4.33 -12.06
C ASP A 177 -16.06 -4.04 -12.92
N ALA A 178 -15.16 -5.01 -13.06
CA ALA A 178 -13.88 -4.82 -13.76
C ALA A 178 -14.02 -4.60 -15.27
N GLY A 179 -15.11 -5.06 -15.89
CA GLY A 179 -15.37 -4.89 -17.31
C GLY A 179 -16.07 -3.58 -17.66
N SER A 180 -17.01 -3.16 -16.81
CA SER A 180 -17.90 -2.01 -17.09
C SER A 180 -17.66 -0.78 -16.21
N GLY A 181 -16.94 -0.94 -15.10
CA GLY A 181 -16.76 0.11 -14.09
C GLY A 181 -18.03 0.43 -13.28
N GLN A 182 -19.09 -0.36 -13.40
CA GLN A 182 -20.34 -0.13 -12.67
C GLN A 182 -20.19 -0.49 -11.18
N LEU A 183 -20.67 0.38 -10.30
CA LEU A 183 -20.70 0.12 -8.86
C LEU A 183 -21.54 -1.13 -8.54
N LYS A 184 -20.93 -2.10 -7.87
CA LYS A 184 -21.61 -3.28 -7.31
C LYS A 184 -22.14 -2.98 -5.92
N TRP A 185 -21.27 -2.47 -5.04
CA TRP A 185 -21.62 -2.11 -3.67
C TRP A 185 -20.63 -1.12 -3.06
N THR A 186 -21.08 -0.47 -1.99
CA THR A 186 -20.29 0.45 -1.16
C THR A 186 -20.44 0.06 0.29
N ARG A 187 -19.36 0.16 1.07
CA ARG A 187 -19.36 -0.05 2.52
C ARG A 187 -18.59 1.06 3.22
N ALA A 188 -19.33 1.88 3.96
CA ALA A 188 -18.77 2.88 4.87
C ALA A 188 -18.23 2.23 6.14
N GLY A 189 -17.19 2.83 6.74
CA GLY A 189 -16.53 2.32 7.93
C GLY A 189 -15.67 1.07 7.67
N PHE A 190 -15.34 0.77 6.42
CA PHE A 190 -14.54 -0.37 6.02
C PHE A 190 -13.49 0.04 4.99
N HIS A 191 -12.22 -0.22 5.30
CA HIS A 191 -11.10 -0.04 4.40
C HIS A 191 -10.57 -1.41 3.95
N ALA A 192 -10.75 -1.73 2.67
CA ALA A 192 -10.23 -2.95 2.09
C ALA A 192 -8.72 -2.88 1.91
N MET A 193 -8.06 -4.02 2.09
CA MET A 193 -6.62 -4.18 1.92
C MET A 193 -6.26 -5.22 0.86
N GLN A 194 -7.15 -6.19 0.63
CA GLN A 194 -6.93 -7.28 -0.32
C GLN A 194 -8.25 -7.78 -0.93
N LEU A 195 -8.11 -8.43 -2.10
CA LEU A 195 -9.13 -9.27 -2.72
C LEU A 195 -8.54 -10.66 -2.93
N VAL A 196 -9.11 -11.67 -2.26
CA VAL A 196 -8.62 -13.05 -2.33
C VAL A 196 -9.79 -14.00 -2.42
N ASP A 197 -9.81 -14.84 -3.46
CA ASP A 197 -10.85 -15.85 -3.69
C ASP A 197 -12.29 -15.29 -3.62
N GLY A 198 -12.48 -14.09 -4.17
CA GLY A 198 -13.77 -13.37 -4.17
C GLY A 198 -14.13 -12.73 -2.83
N ILE A 199 -13.19 -12.63 -1.88
CA ILE A 199 -13.35 -11.98 -0.58
C ILE A 199 -12.57 -10.67 -0.57
N VAL A 200 -13.27 -9.56 -0.36
CA VAL A 200 -12.68 -8.26 -0.04
C VAL A 200 -12.43 -8.20 1.46
N ALA A 201 -11.17 -8.21 1.84
CA ALA A 201 -10.72 -8.31 3.22
C ALA A 201 -10.00 -7.04 3.66
N GLY A 202 -10.22 -6.61 4.90
CA GLY A 202 -9.60 -5.39 5.42
C GLY A 202 -10.03 -5.06 6.84
N ALA A 203 -9.93 -3.78 7.19
CA ALA A 203 -10.21 -3.25 8.51
C ALA A 203 -11.59 -2.58 8.55
N GLU A 204 -12.36 -2.84 9.60
CA GLU A 204 -13.67 -2.23 9.83
C GLU A 204 -13.70 -1.49 11.17
N ALA A 205 -14.41 -0.37 11.19
CA ALA A 205 -14.79 0.39 12.37
C ALA A 205 -16.31 0.31 12.56
N PRO A 206 -16.83 -0.68 13.31
CA PRO A 206 -18.26 -0.83 13.52
C PRO A 206 -18.88 0.38 14.23
N THR A 207 -18.14 0.94 15.19
CA THR A 207 -18.49 2.15 15.93
C THR A 207 -17.23 3.00 16.17
N TYR A 208 -17.41 4.17 16.77
CA TYR A 208 -16.29 5.03 17.15
C TYR A 208 -15.44 4.35 18.23
N GLY A 209 -14.14 4.17 17.97
CA GLY A 209 -13.19 3.55 18.90
C GLY A 209 -13.07 2.03 18.77
N GLU A 210 -14.09 1.35 18.23
CA GLU A 210 -14.03 -0.08 17.94
C GLU A 210 -13.30 -0.35 16.62
N ARG A 211 -12.56 -1.45 16.59
CA ARG A 211 -11.80 -1.91 15.43
C ARG A 211 -11.89 -3.43 15.31
N GLN A 212 -11.99 -3.92 14.08
CA GLN A 212 -11.90 -5.36 13.77
C GLN A 212 -11.35 -5.58 12.36
N LEU A 213 -10.96 -6.81 12.07
CA LEU A 213 -10.81 -7.26 10.70
C LEU A 213 -12.14 -7.85 10.20
N ALA A 214 -12.42 -7.67 8.91
CA ALA A 214 -13.63 -8.20 8.29
C ALA A 214 -13.40 -8.60 6.83
N GLY A 215 -14.21 -9.55 6.37
CA GLY A 215 -14.26 -10.01 4.99
C GLY A 215 -15.67 -9.92 4.42
N TYR A 216 -15.76 -9.42 3.18
CA TYR A 216 -17.00 -9.22 2.44
C TYR A 216 -16.95 -9.91 1.08
N GLY A 217 -18.08 -10.43 0.61
CA GLY A 217 -18.17 -10.98 -0.74
C GLY A 217 -17.94 -9.90 -1.80
N ALA A 218 -17.00 -10.09 -2.70
CA ALA A 218 -16.68 -9.13 -3.77
C ALA A 218 -17.88 -8.89 -4.71
N SER A 219 -18.74 -9.89 -4.90
CA SER A 219 -19.90 -9.78 -5.79
C SER A 219 -21.06 -8.96 -5.22
N ASP A 220 -21.28 -9.00 -3.91
CA ASP A 220 -22.54 -8.57 -3.30
C ASP A 220 -22.39 -7.81 -1.97
N GLY A 221 -21.18 -7.68 -1.43
CA GLY A 221 -20.91 -7.00 -0.16
C GLY A 221 -21.42 -7.76 1.07
N SER A 222 -21.87 -9.01 0.92
CA SER A 222 -22.37 -9.82 2.03
C SER A 222 -21.24 -10.11 3.04
N PRO A 223 -21.49 -10.02 4.36
CA PRO A 223 -20.50 -10.37 5.38
C PRO A 223 -20.13 -11.84 5.27
N ARG A 224 -18.83 -12.14 5.36
CA ARG A 224 -18.28 -13.50 5.28
C ARG A 224 -17.65 -13.93 6.58
N TRP A 225 -16.89 -13.03 7.20
CA TRP A 225 -16.26 -13.26 8.49
C TRP A 225 -15.90 -11.94 9.17
N THR A 226 -15.71 -12.00 10.48
CA THR A 226 -15.06 -10.95 11.29
C THR A 226 -14.02 -11.61 12.20
N ALA A 227 -12.96 -10.88 12.53
CA ALA A 227 -11.89 -11.37 13.38
C ALA A 227 -11.27 -10.23 14.20
N LEU A 228 -10.70 -10.60 15.35
CA LEU A 228 -9.91 -9.69 16.20
C LEU A 228 -10.65 -8.38 16.56
N HIS A 229 -11.86 -8.49 17.09
CA HIS A 229 -12.58 -7.32 17.58
C HIS A 229 -11.89 -6.73 18.83
N THR A 230 -11.70 -5.42 18.86
CA THR A 230 -11.16 -4.69 20.01
C THR A 230 -11.88 -3.34 20.20
N GLU A 231 -12.10 -2.97 21.45
CA GLU A 231 -12.66 -1.67 21.86
C GLU A 231 -11.57 -0.58 21.99
N SER A 232 -10.34 -0.91 21.58
CA SER A 232 -9.18 -0.04 21.65
C SER A 232 -8.69 0.34 20.26
N ARG A 233 -7.83 1.36 20.21
CA ARG A 233 -7.15 1.72 18.96
C ARG A 233 -6.39 0.51 18.43
N ALA A 234 -6.65 0.21 17.16
CA ALA A 234 -5.94 -0.79 16.40
C ALA A 234 -5.63 -0.24 15.01
N VAL A 235 -4.51 -0.68 14.46
CA VAL A 235 -4.16 -0.47 13.06
C VAL A 235 -4.07 -1.82 12.39
N ALA A 236 -4.42 -1.83 11.11
CA ALA A 236 -4.26 -3.01 10.28
C ALA A 236 -3.41 -2.68 9.06
N SER A 237 -2.84 -3.72 8.46
CA SER A 237 -2.10 -3.63 7.21
C SER A 237 -2.17 -4.95 6.46
N SER A 238 -1.92 -4.89 5.15
CA SER A 238 -1.58 -6.08 4.38
C SER A 238 -0.29 -6.68 4.95
N ALA A 239 -0.26 -8.00 5.13
CA ALA A 239 0.94 -8.74 5.54
C ALA A 239 1.50 -9.60 4.39
N GLY A 240 1.07 -9.35 3.15
CA GLY A 240 1.40 -10.17 1.98
C GLY A 240 0.20 -10.96 1.45
N PRO A 241 0.36 -11.70 0.33
CA PRO A 241 -0.74 -12.34 -0.38
C PRO A 241 -1.61 -13.23 0.52
N GLY A 242 -2.89 -12.87 0.68
CA GLY A 242 -3.83 -13.63 1.50
C GLY A 242 -3.72 -13.43 3.00
N LEU A 243 -2.92 -12.47 3.47
CA LEU A 243 -2.65 -12.26 4.88
C LEU A 243 -2.87 -10.80 5.28
N LEU A 244 -3.58 -10.63 6.38
CA LEU A 244 -3.75 -9.34 7.05
C LEU A 244 -3.01 -9.36 8.38
N ALA A 245 -2.47 -8.23 8.78
CA ALA A 245 -1.95 -8.00 10.11
C ALA A 245 -2.84 -6.98 10.83
N MET A 246 -3.10 -7.21 12.12
CA MET A 246 -3.71 -6.22 12.99
C MET A 246 -2.91 -6.09 14.27
N SER A 247 -2.70 -4.86 14.69
CA SER A 247 -2.00 -4.49 15.91
C SER A 247 -2.88 -3.59 16.76
N ALA A 248 -3.10 -3.97 18.00
CA ALA A 248 -3.93 -3.30 18.98
C ALA A 248 -3.21 -3.26 20.34
N SER A 249 -3.82 -2.57 21.32
CA SER A 249 -3.23 -2.43 22.65
C SER A 249 -3.15 -3.74 23.46
N ASP A 250 -3.88 -4.76 23.04
CA ASP A 250 -3.91 -6.09 23.63
C ASP A 250 -3.05 -7.11 22.85
N GLY A 251 -2.53 -6.73 21.68
CA GLY A 251 -1.56 -7.54 20.96
C GLY A 251 -1.54 -7.36 19.45
N PHE A 252 -0.82 -8.27 18.81
CA PHE A 252 -0.63 -8.36 17.36
C PHE A 252 -1.07 -9.73 16.86
N ALA A 253 -1.70 -9.79 15.69
CA ALA A 253 -2.02 -11.05 15.04
C ALA A 253 -2.00 -10.94 13.52
N ILE A 254 -1.68 -12.06 12.88
CA ILE A 254 -1.79 -12.26 11.43
C ILE A 254 -2.98 -13.17 11.18
N VAL A 255 -3.79 -12.82 10.19
CA VAL A 255 -5.07 -13.45 9.86
C VAL A 255 -5.10 -13.80 8.38
N ASP A 256 -5.68 -14.96 8.04
CA ASP A 256 -5.96 -15.33 6.64
C ASP A 256 -7.14 -14.50 6.10
N ALA A 257 -6.91 -13.80 5.00
CA ALA A 257 -7.89 -12.91 4.37
C ALA A 257 -9.12 -13.66 3.81
N ARG A 258 -9.02 -14.98 3.59
CA ARG A 258 -10.12 -15.78 3.01
C ARG A 258 -11.22 -16.05 4.04
N ASP A 259 -10.83 -16.35 5.27
CA ASP A 259 -11.75 -16.91 6.28
C ASP A 259 -11.66 -16.25 7.66
N GLY A 260 -10.74 -15.31 7.87
CA GLY A 260 -10.57 -14.63 9.14
C GLY A 260 -9.85 -15.48 10.20
N THR A 261 -9.27 -16.62 9.84
CA THR A 261 -8.56 -17.48 10.80
C THR A 261 -7.23 -16.86 11.23
N VAL A 262 -6.97 -16.86 12.54
CA VAL A 262 -5.67 -16.40 13.06
C VAL A 262 -4.58 -17.41 12.72
N ARG A 263 -3.54 -16.94 12.04
CA ARG A 263 -2.40 -17.70 11.53
C ARG A 263 -1.15 -17.55 12.39
N ALA A 264 -0.96 -16.38 13.00
CA ALA A 264 0.11 -16.12 13.94
C ALA A 264 -0.32 -15.13 15.03
N HIS A 265 0.30 -15.30 16.20
CA HIS A 265 0.21 -14.44 17.38
C HIS A 265 1.53 -13.72 17.60
N PRO A 266 1.61 -12.77 18.57
CA PRO A 266 2.76 -11.91 18.73
C PRO A 266 4.07 -12.69 18.84
N GLY A 267 5.10 -12.21 18.16
CA GLY A 267 6.43 -12.79 18.18
C GLY A 267 7.26 -12.38 19.39
N PRO A 268 8.49 -12.91 19.49
CA PRO A 268 9.44 -12.50 20.53
C PRO A 268 9.73 -10.99 20.45
N GLY A 269 9.47 -10.26 21.54
CA GLY A 269 9.68 -8.81 21.60
C GLY A 269 8.51 -7.97 21.08
N ALA A 270 7.34 -8.57 20.84
CA ALA A 270 6.14 -7.85 20.47
C ALA A 270 5.66 -6.95 21.62
N TYR A 271 5.96 -5.66 21.49
CA TYR A 271 5.39 -4.61 22.34
C TYR A 271 4.03 -4.15 21.81
N VAL A 272 3.36 -3.39 22.68
CA VAL A 272 1.97 -2.89 22.64
C VAL A 272 1.73 -1.79 21.59
N HIS A 273 2.56 -1.72 20.56
CA HIS A 273 2.64 -0.59 19.63
C HIS A 273 2.25 -1.02 18.23
N PRO A 274 1.75 -0.11 17.38
CA PRO A 274 1.29 -0.45 16.05
C PRO A 274 2.42 -1.06 15.21
N TRP A 275 2.24 -2.33 14.86
CA TRP A 275 3.08 -3.01 13.89
C TRP A 275 2.61 -2.70 12.48
N HIS A 276 3.57 -2.38 11.61
CA HIS A 276 3.39 -2.43 10.17
C HIS A 276 4.11 -3.67 9.63
N CYS A 277 3.57 -4.30 8.58
CA CYS A 277 4.17 -5.49 7.96
C CYS A 277 4.36 -5.28 6.46
N ASP A 278 5.50 -5.74 5.96
CA ASP A 278 5.85 -5.77 4.55
C ASP A 278 6.20 -7.21 4.14
N PHE A 279 5.66 -7.66 3.01
CA PHE A 279 6.02 -8.93 2.39
C PHE A 279 7.17 -8.73 1.41
N ASP A 280 8.15 -9.61 1.44
CA ASP A 280 9.32 -9.53 0.57
C ASP A 280 9.04 -9.94 -0.89
N GLY A 281 7.81 -10.27 -1.24
CA GLY A 281 7.44 -10.75 -2.58
C GLY A 281 7.73 -12.25 -2.80
N THR A 282 8.31 -12.95 -1.83
CA THR A 282 8.67 -14.37 -2.02
C THR A 282 8.21 -15.28 -0.88
N SER A 283 8.67 -15.07 0.35
CA SER A 283 8.49 -16.04 1.44
C SER A 283 8.65 -15.46 2.84
N ILE A 284 8.97 -14.17 2.99
CA ILE A 284 9.24 -13.56 4.28
C ILE A 284 8.34 -12.36 4.48
N ILE A 285 7.74 -12.29 5.67
CA ILE A 285 7.02 -11.10 6.13
C ILE A 285 7.87 -10.47 7.22
N VAL A 286 8.16 -9.19 7.07
CA VAL A 286 8.94 -8.39 8.01
C VAL A 286 8.00 -7.37 8.59
N CYS A 287 7.87 -7.39 9.90
CA CYS A 287 7.04 -6.44 10.61
C CYS A 287 7.88 -5.58 11.54
N ASN A 288 7.51 -4.31 11.66
CA ASN A 288 8.22 -3.33 12.47
C ASN A 288 7.26 -2.58 13.39
N ASP A 289 7.68 -2.42 14.64
CA ASP A 289 7.03 -1.55 15.62
C ASP A 289 7.53 -0.13 15.38
N GLN A 290 6.62 0.76 14.99
CA GLN A 290 6.89 2.20 14.91
C GLN A 290 6.17 2.95 16.03
N LEU A 291 6.94 3.64 16.87
CA LEU A 291 6.42 4.57 17.86
C LEU A 291 7.01 5.96 17.66
N PHE A 292 6.17 6.97 17.48
CA PHE A 292 6.57 8.36 17.24
C PHE A 292 7.62 8.52 16.13
N GLY A 293 7.47 7.75 15.04
CA GLY A 293 8.38 7.77 13.90
C GLY A 293 9.73 7.06 14.14
N GLN A 294 9.90 6.36 15.26
CA GLN A 294 11.09 5.55 15.54
C GLN A 294 10.73 4.07 15.54
N THR A 295 11.56 3.28 14.86
CA THR A 295 11.41 1.82 14.88
C THR A 295 12.05 1.24 16.14
N ARG A 296 11.24 0.63 17.01
CA ARG A 296 11.69 0.07 18.30
C ARG A 296 12.00 -1.42 18.24
N SER A 297 11.35 -2.10 17.31
CA SER A 297 11.65 -3.50 17.03
C SER A 297 11.32 -3.83 15.59
N ILE A 298 12.04 -4.81 15.07
CA ILE A 298 11.75 -5.45 13.80
C ILE A 298 11.80 -6.96 13.99
N ALA A 299 10.90 -7.69 13.34
CA ALA A 299 10.88 -9.13 13.38
C ALA A 299 10.44 -9.69 12.03
N ALA A 300 10.92 -10.88 11.71
CA ALA A 300 10.54 -11.57 10.49
C ALA A 300 9.91 -12.92 10.79
N LEU A 301 8.99 -13.32 9.93
CA LEU A 301 8.33 -14.61 9.94
C LEU A 301 8.31 -15.22 8.54
N ASP A 302 8.31 -16.55 8.50
CA ASP A 302 8.15 -17.30 7.27
C ASP A 302 6.67 -17.26 6.83
N ALA A 303 6.42 -16.74 5.63
CA ALA A 303 5.08 -16.46 5.10
C ALA A 303 4.24 -17.71 4.81
N THR A 304 4.83 -18.90 4.84
CA THR A 304 4.09 -20.16 4.66
C THR A 304 3.78 -20.81 6.01
N SER A 305 4.81 -21.01 6.83
CA SER A 305 4.70 -21.71 8.10
C SER A 305 4.26 -20.82 9.26
N MET A 306 4.25 -19.50 9.08
CA MET A 306 3.93 -18.49 10.10
C MET A 306 4.87 -18.55 11.32
N LYS A 307 6.06 -19.13 11.15
CA LYS A 307 7.06 -19.24 12.22
C LYS A 307 7.93 -17.99 12.25
N TRP A 308 8.06 -17.40 13.43
CA TRP A 308 9.03 -16.35 13.71
C TRP A 308 10.45 -16.86 13.47
N LEU A 309 11.23 -16.10 12.71
CA LEU A 309 12.59 -16.45 12.32
C LEU A 309 13.63 -15.73 13.18
N TRP A 310 13.45 -14.43 13.37
CA TRP A 310 14.33 -13.58 14.15
C TRP A 310 13.62 -12.29 14.55
N SER A 311 14.20 -11.59 15.53
CA SER A 311 13.84 -10.22 15.88
C SER A 311 15.06 -9.42 16.30
N ILE A 312 15.02 -8.10 16.08
CA ILE A 312 15.97 -7.12 16.59
C ILE A 312 15.18 -6.12 17.43
N THR A 313 15.54 -5.96 18.69
CA THR A 313 14.88 -5.05 19.64
C THR A 313 15.88 -4.08 20.25
N GLU A 314 15.41 -2.92 20.71
CA GLU A 314 16.25 -1.95 21.44
C GLU A 314 16.93 -2.55 22.69
N THR A 315 16.35 -3.60 23.27
CA THR A 315 16.85 -4.28 24.47
C THR A 315 17.92 -5.34 24.17
N GLN A 316 18.06 -5.79 22.91
CA GLN A 316 19.12 -6.68 22.49
C GLN A 316 20.42 -5.88 22.32
N GLY A 317 21.20 -5.77 23.41
CA GLY A 317 22.45 -5.03 23.43
C GLY A 317 23.38 -5.42 22.26
N GLY A 318 23.96 -4.41 21.59
CA GLY A 318 24.96 -4.59 20.54
C GLY A 318 24.46 -4.43 19.10
N ARG A 319 23.16 -4.21 18.87
CA ARG A 319 22.62 -3.87 17.53
C ARG A 319 21.71 -2.64 17.61
N LEU A 320 21.72 -1.83 16.55
CA LEU A 320 20.76 -0.74 16.36
C LEU A 320 19.57 -1.28 15.58
N VAL A 321 18.35 -0.97 16.03
CA VAL A 321 17.13 -1.30 15.28
C VAL A 321 17.05 -0.37 14.06
N PRO A 322 17.05 -0.90 12.83
CA PRO A 322 16.91 -0.05 11.65
C PRO A 322 15.47 0.41 11.45
N GLU A 323 15.30 1.65 11.00
CA GLU A 323 14.08 2.11 10.34
C GLU A 323 13.95 1.34 9.02
N VAL A 324 12.96 0.43 8.92
CA VAL A 324 12.70 -0.32 7.70
C VAL A 324 12.17 0.63 6.63
N THR A 325 12.83 0.64 5.48
CA THR A 325 12.49 1.50 4.34
C THR A 325 11.84 0.73 3.21
N ALA A 326 12.29 -0.51 2.96
CA ALA A 326 11.70 -1.43 1.98
C ALA A 326 12.08 -2.88 2.34
N VAL A 327 11.27 -3.81 1.86
CA VAL A 327 11.52 -5.26 1.95
C VAL A 327 11.34 -5.85 0.56
N TRP A 328 12.32 -6.59 0.07
CA TRP A 328 12.27 -7.15 -1.29
C TRP A 328 13.20 -8.36 -1.44
N HIS A 329 12.63 -9.47 -1.90
CA HIS A 329 13.27 -10.72 -2.31
C HIS A 329 14.42 -11.15 -1.40
N GLY A 330 14.12 -11.41 -0.13
CA GLY A 330 15.11 -11.85 0.85
C GLY A 330 16.00 -10.75 1.44
N ALA A 331 15.73 -9.47 1.18
CA ALA A 331 16.46 -8.34 1.74
C ALA A 331 15.55 -7.36 2.49
N VAL A 332 16.05 -6.84 3.63
CA VAL A 332 15.45 -5.73 4.38
C VAL A 332 16.35 -4.52 4.26
N TYR A 333 15.85 -3.46 3.64
CA TYR A 333 16.57 -2.19 3.51
C TYR A 333 16.18 -1.29 4.66
N GLY A 334 17.15 -0.70 5.35
CA GLY A 334 16.85 0.23 6.44
C GLY A 334 17.92 1.26 6.73
N ARG A 335 17.56 2.16 7.65
CA ARG A 335 18.43 3.24 8.13
C ARG A 335 18.70 3.09 9.63
N THR A 336 19.93 3.32 10.03
CA THR A 336 20.32 3.42 11.44
C THR A 336 21.02 4.76 11.66
N THR A 337 21.29 5.11 12.93
CA THR A 337 22.13 6.26 13.26
C THR A 337 23.58 6.10 12.76
N ASN A 338 24.02 4.87 12.45
CA ASN A 338 25.34 4.56 11.89
C ASN A 338 25.37 4.51 10.35
N GLY A 339 24.24 4.78 9.69
CA GLY A 339 24.11 4.71 8.23
C GLY A 339 23.11 3.66 7.77
N ASN A 340 23.04 3.46 6.45
CA ASN A 340 22.10 2.50 5.85
C ASN A 340 22.61 1.07 5.99
N VAL A 341 21.68 0.13 6.06
CA VAL A 341 21.96 -1.30 6.19
C VAL A 341 21.03 -2.11 5.29
N ILE A 342 21.54 -3.22 4.77
CA ILE A 342 20.74 -4.31 4.21
C ILE A 342 20.89 -5.50 5.15
N LEU A 343 19.77 -6.02 5.64
CA LEU A 343 19.73 -7.28 6.36
C LEU A 343 19.28 -8.41 5.42
N ASP A 344 19.77 -9.60 5.66
CA ASP A 344 19.18 -10.82 5.12
C ASP A 344 17.80 -11.03 5.79
N ALA A 345 16.73 -11.06 5.01
CA ALA A 345 15.37 -11.09 5.55
C ALA A 345 15.04 -12.40 6.27
N ARG A 346 15.74 -13.50 5.96
CA ARG A 346 15.50 -14.81 6.58
C ARG A 346 16.22 -14.99 7.91
N THR A 347 17.39 -14.37 8.08
CA THR A 347 18.25 -14.57 9.27
C THR A 347 18.41 -13.32 10.13
N GLY A 348 18.10 -12.14 9.59
CA GLY A 348 18.27 -10.86 10.25
C GLY A 348 19.74 -10.44 10.40
N ALA A 349 20.67 -11.14 9.74
CA ALA A 349 22.09 -10.81 9.75
C ALA A 349 22.39 -9.64 8.81
N ASP A 350 23.40 -8.84 9.15
CA ASP A 350 23.88 -7.76 8.28
C ASP A 350 24.46 -8.35 6.98
N LYS A 351 23.91 -7.96 5.83
CA LYS A 351 24.34 -8.38 4.50
C LYS A 351 25.28 -7.36 3.86
N ALA A 352 24.95 -6.07 3.97
CA ALA A 352 25.73 -4.98 3.40
C ALA A 352 25.41 -3.62 4.04
N THR A 353 26.29 -2.65 3.83
CA THR A 353 26.09 -1.23 4.19
C THR A 353 25.98 -0.38 2.91
N PRO A 354 24.78 -0.21 2.33
CA PRO A 354 24.62 0.50 1.07
C PRO A 354 24.76 2.02 1.24
N LYS A 355 25.01 2.72 0.14
CA LYS A 355 25.05 4.20 0.15
C LYS A 355 23.68 4.84 0.39
N LEU A 356 22.60 4.11 0.11
CA LEU A 356 21.23 4.61 0.11
C LEU A 356 20.28 3.54 0.68
N ALA A 357 19.13 3.97 1.20
CA ALA A 357 18.07 3.09 1.69
C ALA A 357 16.78 3.39 0.90
N PRO A 358 16.49 2.61 -0.16
CA PRO A 358 15.32 2.82 -1.00
C PRO A 358 14.02 2.59 -0.22
N PHE A 359 12.98 3.34 -0.57
CA PHE A 359 11.62 3.11 -0.06
C PHE A 359 10.78 2.21 -0.98
N LEU A 360 11.26 1.98 -2.21
CA LEU A 360 10.62 1.15 -3.21
C LEU A 360 11.73 0.48 -4.03
N VAL A 361 11.66 -0.83 -4.21
CA VAL A 361 12.69 -1.64 -4.86
C VAL A 361 12.05 -2.68 -5.77
N ASN A 362 12.66 -2.92 -6.92
CA ASN A 362 12.45 -4.13 -7.71
C ASN A 362 13.79 -4.66 -8.29
N ALA A 363 13.71 -5.64 -9.18
CA ALA A 363 14.87 -6.27 -9.81
C ALA A 363 15.77 -5.30 -10.62
N TYR A 364 15.26 -4.12 -10.99
CA TYR A 364 15.94 -3.17 -11.87
C TYR A 364 16.34 -1.89 -11.16
N VAL A 365 15.55 -1.44 -10.18
CA VAL A 365 15.72 -0.12 -9.58
C VAL A 365 15.34 -0.08 -8.09
N GLY A 366 16.08 0.71 -7.32
CA GLY A 366 15.69 1.20 -6.01
C GLY A 366 15.40 2.71 -6.07
N ILE A 367 14.34 3.14 -5.41
CA ILE A 367 13.87 4.53 -5.40
C ILE A 367 14.04 5.11 -3.99
N GLU A 368 14.73 6.24 -3.87
CA GLU A 368 14.83 7.00 -2.62
C GLU A 368 14.13 8.36 -2.74
N ASN A 369 13.39 8.75 -1.70
CA ASN A 369 12.76 10.07 -1.60
C ASN A 369 13.70 11.05 -0.89
N ARG A 370 14.12 12.10 -1.60
CA ARG A 370 14.92 13.21 -1.07
C ARG A 370 14.12 14.50 -1.07
N GLY A 371 12.91 14.43 -0.52
CA GLY A 371 12.00 15.57 -0.39
C GLY A 371 11.34 15.90 -1.74
N ARG A 372 11.87 16.89 -2.46
CA ARG A 372 11.30 17.34 -3.76
C ARG A 372 11.81 16.56 -4.97
N SER A 373 12.73 15.63 -4.75
CA SER A 373 13.37 14.85 -5.81
C SER A 373 13.35 13.37 -5.46
N VAL A 374 13.33 12.56 -6.52
CA VAL A 374 13.40 11.11 -6.45
C VAL A 374 14.71 10.67 -7.07
N THR A 375 15.49 9.90 -6.32
CA THR A 375 16.74 9.30 -6.80
C THR A 375 16.49 7.85 -7.18
N LEU A 376 16.82 7.48 -8.41
CA LEU A 376 16.82 6.10 -8.88
C LEU A 376 18.22 5.51 -8.76
N MET A 377 18.28 4.26 -8.34
CA MET A 377 19.49 3.45 -8.26
C MET A 377 19.25 2.19 -9.06
N ARG A 378 20.15 1.82 -9.97
CA ARG A 378 20.02 0.49 -10.57
C ARG A 378 20.29 -0.59 -9.53
N SER A 379 19.40 -1.58 -9.46
CA SER A 379 19.65 -2.78 -8.67
C SER A 379 20.80 -3.53 -9.32
N THR A 380 21.87 -3.74 -8.56
CA THR A 380 22.97 -4.61 -8.96
C THR A 380 22.78 -5.89 -8.16
N GLY A 381 22.39 -6.98 -8.83
CA GLY A 381 21.95 -8.23 -8.20
C GLY A 381 22.87 -8.75 -7.10
N TYR A 382 22.26 -9.42 -6.11
CA TYR A 382 22.94 -10.16 -5.04
C TYR A 382 22.90 -11.66 -5.29
#